data_AF-A0A9X2QCF3-F1
#
_entry.id   AF-A0A9X2QCF3-F1
#
_cell.length_a   1.000
_cell.length_b   1.000
_cell.length_c   1.000
_cell.angle_alpha   90.00
_cell.angle_beta   90.00
_cell.angle_gamma   90.00
#
_symmetry.space_group_name_H-M   'P 1'
#
loop_
_entity.id
_entity.type
_entity.pdbx_description
1 polymer ?
#
loop_
_entity_poly.entity_id
_entity_poly.type
_entity_poly.pdbx_seq_one_letter_code
_entity_poly.pdbx_strand_id
1 'polypeptide(L)'
;MPKTVEAIVGEDGSIQLPDSISLKRDQRVLVTILEETDEANQDLKSDSSVGEPALLGEKALAEDWTREEEDEAWKHLQPDQ
;
A
#
# COMPACT_ATOMS: atom_id res chain seq x y z
N MET A 1 -8.08 -16.01 9.03
CA MET A 1 -7.43 -14.84 8.42
C MET A 1 -8.52 -13.80 8.13
N PRO A 2 -8.33 -12.51 8.48
CA PRO A 2 -9.26 -11.46 8.07
C PRO A 2 -9.28 -11.39 6.53
N LYS A 3 -10.46 -11.16 5.96
CA LYS A 3 -10.61 -10.87 4.53
C LYS A 3 -10.83 -9.37 4.38
N THR A 4 -9.99 -8.73 3.58
CA THR A 4 -10.15 -7.33 3.17
C THR A 4 -10.67 -7.34 1.74
N VAL A 5 -11.67 -6.52 1.45
CA VAL A 5 -12.22 -6.34 0.10
C VAL A 5 -12.22 -4.86 -0.19
N GLU A 6 -11.68 -4.47 -1.34
CA GLU A 6 -11.75 -3.10 -1.82
C GLU A 6 -13.11 -2.83 -2.45
N ALA A 7 -13.64 -1.65 -2.20
CA ALA A 7 -14.96 -1.24 -2.64
C ALA A 7 -14.86 0.12 -3.32
N ILE A 8 -15.75 0.36 -4.27
CA ILE A 8 -15.82 1.64 -4.99
C ILE A 8 -17.00 2.44 -4.43
N VAL A 9 -16.80 3.75 -4.28
CA VAL A 9 -17.89 4.65 -3.90
C VAL A 9 -18.63 5.07 -5.17
N GLY A 10 -19.93 4.77 -5.23
CA GLY A 10 -20.80 5.19 -6.32
C GLY A 10 -21.11 6.69 -6.25
N GLU A 11 -21.70 7.23 -7.32
CA GLU A 11 -22.02 8.67 -7.46
C GLU A 11 -22.95 9.21 -6.34
N ASP A 12 -23.74 8.34 -5.72
CA ASP A 12 -24.65 8.64 -4.62
C ASP A 12 -24.02 8.48 -3.23
N GLY A 13 -22.72 8.14 -3.17
CA GLY A 13 -22.01 7.81 -1.93
C GLY A 13 -22.26 6.38 -1.44
N SER A 14 -22.91 5.51 -2.21
CA SER A 14 -23.08 4.10 -1.86
C SER A 14 -21.77 3.32 -2.01
N ILE A 15 -21.51 2.40 -1.08
CA ILE A 15 -20.35 1.49 -1.16
C ILE A 15 -20.72 0.31 -2.05
N GLN A 16 -20.09 0.20 -3.20
CA GLN A 16 -20.25 -0.90 -4.13
C GLN A 16 -19.13 -1.93 -3.92
N LEU A 17 -19.52 -3.11 -3.46
CA LEU A 17 -18.61 -4.24 -3.32
C LEU A 17 -18.48 -4.96 -4.67
N PRO A 18 -17.26 -5.17 -5.21
CA PRO A 18 -17.06 -5.84 -6.48
C PRO A 18 -17.47 -7.32 -6.43
N ASP A 19 -17.38 -7.94 -5.26
CA ASP A 19 -17.80 -9.31 -5.00
C ASP A 19 -18.88 -9.38 -3.91
N SER A 20 -19.75 -10.38 -4.01
CA SER A 20 -20.76 -10.65 -2.96
C SER A 20 -20.09 -11.20 -1.70
N ILE A 21 -20.04 -10.38 -0.64
CA ILE A 21 -19.52 -10.78 0.67
C ILE A 21 -20.66 -11.33 1.53
N SER A 22 -20.50 -12.55 2.04
CA SER A 22 -21.40 -13.13 3.04
C SER A 22 -20.98 -12.72 4.45
N LEU A 23 -21.78 -11.90 5.11
CA LEU A 23 -21.59 -11.49 6.50
C LEU A 23 -22.50 -12.29 7.41
N LYS A 24 -21.98 -12.71 8.57
CA LYS A 24 -22.78 -13.36 9.60
C LYS A 24 -23.53 -12.31 10.43
N ARG A 25 -24.65 -12.71 11.02
CA ARG A 25 -25.37 -11.88 11.99
C ARG A 25 -24.43 -11.45 13.12
N ASP A 26 -24.50 -10.17 13.50
CA ASP A 26 -23.71 -9.55 14.58
C ASP A 26 -22.18 -9.59 14.38
N GLN A 27 -21.71 -9.78 13.13
CA GLN A 27 -20.29 -9.76 12.82
C GLN A 27 -19.71 -8.34 12.88
N ARG A 28 -18.60 -8.18 13.60
CA ARG A 28 -17.81 -6.94 13.59
C ARG A 28 -17.05 -6.81 12.28
N VAL A 29 -17.12 -5.65 11.67
CA VAL A 29 -16.38 -5.30 10.44
C VAL A 29 -15.52 -4.06 10.69
N LEU A 30 -14.45 -3.93 9.92
CA LEU A 30 -13.61 -2.73 9.88
C LEU A 30 -13.81 -2.07 8.52
N VAL A 31 -14.05 -0.76 8.52
CA VAL A 31 -14.09 0.06 7.32
C VAL A 31 -12.92 1.01 7.38
N THR A 32 -12.08 0.95 6.35
CA THR A 32 -10.97 1.86 6.14
C THR A 32 -11.30 2.70 4.91
N ILE A 33 -11.28 4.03 5.06
CA ILE A 33 -11.42 4.94 3.92
C ILE A 33 -10.03 5.18 3.36
N LEU A 34 -9.83 4.85 2.08
CA LEU A 34 -8.60 5.14 1.37
C LEU A 34 -8.71 6.55 0.78
N GLU A 35 -7.69 7.37 0.98
CA GLU A 35 -7.62 8.69 0.36
C GLU A 35 -7.41 8.52 -1.15
N GLU A 36 -8.18 9.26 -1.95
CA GLU A 36 -7.97 9.32 -3.39
C GLU A 36 -6.71 10.15 -3.64
N THR A 37 -5.60 9.47 -3.94
CA THR A 37 -4.45 10.12 -4.56
C THR A 37 -4.83 10.45 -5.99
N ASP A 38 -5.30 11.68 -6.16
CA ASP A 38 -5.48 12.31 -7.46
C ASP A 38 -4.14 12.34 -8.22
N GLU A 39 -3.74 11.25 -8.87
CA GLU A 39 -2.59 11.26 -9.79
C GLU A 39 -2.85 12.17 -11.00
N ALA A 40 -4.12 12.47 -11.29
CA ALA A 40 -4.56 13.36 -12.36
C ALA A 40 -4.80 14.83 -11.93
N ASN A 41 -4.94 15.13 -10.63
CA ASN A 41 -5.12 16.50 -10.11
C ASN A 41 -3.90 16.99 -9.29
N GLN A 42 -2.69 16.52 -9.63
CA GLN A 42 -1.44 16.95 -8.98
C GLN A 42 -1.10 18.44 -9.19
N ASP A 43 -1.80 19.16 -10.07
CA ASP A 43 -1.43 20.53 -10.41
C ASP A 43 -1.98 21.63 -9.47
N LEU A 44 -2.86 21.34 -8.49
CA LEU A 44 -3.46 22.40 -7.65
C LEU A 44 -3.64 22.11 -6.15
N LYS A 45 -3.05 21.04 -5.59
CA LYS A 45 -2.96 20.86 -4.13
C LYS A 45 -1.55 20.50 -3.67
N SER A 46 -0.60 21.39 -3.97
CA SER A 46 0.58 21.52 -3.13
C SER A 46 0.14 22.04 -1.75
N ASP A 47 0.02 21.14 -0.79
CA ASP A 47 0.46 21.35 0.60
C ASP A 47 0.12 20.11 1.43
N SER A 48 1.02 19.12 1.42
CA SER A 48 1.39 18.29 2.58
C SER A 48 2.44 17.26 2.16
N SER A 49 3.67 17.73 1.95
CA SER A 49 4.91 17.22 2.58
C SER A 49 4.91 15.80 3.21
N VAL A 50 4.40 14.78 2.53
CA VAL A 50 4.84 13.41 2.74
C VAL A 50 5.67 13.11 1.52
N GLY A 51 6.92 13.59 1.53
CA GLY A 51 7.91 13.04 0.61
C GLY A 51 7.82 11.53 0.77
N GLU A 52 7.49 10.84 -0.32
CA GLU A 52 7.15 9.41 -0.31
C GLU A 52 8.15 8.70 0.60
N PRO A 53 7.74 8.15 1.75
CA PRO A 53 8.68 7.59 2.73
C PRO A 53 9.52 6.47 2.13
N ALA A 54 9.02 5.84 1.06
CA ALA A 54 9.76 4.95 0.19
C ALA A 54 10.98 5.63 -0.48
N LEU A 55 10.82 6.81 -1.10
CA LEU A 55 11.90 7.55 -1.76
C LEU A 55 12.93 8.10 -0.75
N LEU A 56 12.48 8.56 0.42
CA LEU A 56 13.38 9.02 1.49
C LEU A 56 14.16 7.85 2.11
N GLY A 57 13.50 6.69 2.26
CA GLY A 57 14.10 5.46 2.78
C GLY A 57 15.10 4.83 1.82
N GLU A 58 14.80 4.82 0.51
CA GLU A 58 15.69 4.28 -0.53
C GLU A 58 17.06 4.95 -0.49
N LYS A 59 17.09 6.28 -0.45
CA LYS A 59 18.35 7.03 -0.41
C LYS A 59 19.17 6.74 0.85
N ALA A 60 18.50 6.60 2.00
CA ALA A 60 19.17 6.34 3.28
C ALA A 60 19.70 4.91 3.38
N LEU A 61 18.99 3.91 2.83
CA LEU A 61 19.43 2.52 2.83
C LEU A 61 20.48 2.24 1.77
N ALA A 62 20.45 2.93 0.62
CA ALA A 62 21.38 2.69 -0.48
C ALA A 62 22.85 2.85 -0.08
N GLU A 63 23.17 3.75 0.85
CA GLU A 63 24.56 4.01 1.29
C GLU A 63 25.24 2.79 1.94
N ASP A 64 24.46 1.90 2.55
CA ASP A 64 24.96 0.71 3.25
C ASP A 64 24.54 -0.60 2.56
N TRP A 65 23.40 -0.60 1.86
CA TRP A 65 22.77 -1.81 1.32
C TRP A 65 23.15 -2.11 -0.14
N THR A 66 23.61 -1.15 -0.94
CA THR A 66 24.00 -1.40 -2.34
C THR A 66 25.49 -1.72 -2.50
N ARG A 67 26.15 -2.19 -1.44
CA ARG A 67 27.55 -2.63 -1.52
C ARG A 67 27.62 -4.03 -2.09
N GLU A 68 28.60 -4.28 -2.95
CA GLU A 68 28.84 -5.62 -3.54
C GLU A 68 29.04 -6.71 -2.46
N GLU A 69 29.54 -6.33 -1.29
CA GLU A 69 29.70 -7.21 -0.12
C GLU A 69 28.35 -7.75 0.40
N GLU A 70 27.30 -6.93 0.37
CA GLU A 70 25.94 -7.34 0.73
C GLU A 70 25.37 -8.28 -0.35
N ASP A 71 25.53 -7.97 -1.64
CA ASP A 71 25.07 -8.86 -2.71
C ASP A 71 25.69 -10.28 -2.61
N GLU A 72 26.96 -10.39 -2.21
CA GLU A 72 27.61 -11.68 -1.92
C GLU A 72 27.03 -12.36 -0.67
N ALA A 73 26.78 -11.61 0.41
CA ALA A 73 26.17 -12.15 1.63
C ALA A 73 24.77 -12.73 1.37
N TRP A 74 24.00 -12.12 0.46
CA TRP A 74 22.65 -12.55 0.12
C TRP A 74 22.63 -13.78 -0.79
N LYS A 75 23.65 -13.98 -1.64
CA LYS A 75 23.81 -15.22 -2.45
C LYS A 75 23.89 -16.47 -1.59
N HIS A 76 24.45 -16.37 -0.38
CA HIS A 76 24.59 -17.49 0.55
C HIS A 76 23.30 -17.87 1.28
N LEU A 77 22.25 -17.03 1.19
CA LEU A 77 20.96 -17.25 1.86
C LEU A 77 19.88 -17.79 0.92
N GLN A 78 20.18 -17.97 -0.37
CA GLN A 78 19.25 -18.64 -1.27
C GLN A 78 19.24 -20.15 -0.98
N PRO A 79 18.06 -20.77 -0.77
CA PRO A 79 17.99 -22.21 -0.66
C PRO A 79 18.42 -22.83 -1.99
N ASP A 80 19.22 -23.91 -1.92
CA ASP A 80 19.55 -24.74 -3.08
C ASP A 80 18.25 -25.09 -3.83
N GLN A 81 18.20 -24.78 -5.12
CA GLN A 81 17.06 -25.04 -6.01
C GLN A 81 16.73 -26.53 -6.12
#